data_AF-A0A1V5XMD0-F1
#
_entry.id   AF-A0A1V5XMD0-F1
#
_cell.length_a   1.000
_cell.length_b   1.000
_cell.length_c   1.000
_cell.angle_alpha   90.00
_cell.angle_beta   90.00
_cell.angle_gamma   90.00
#
_symmetry.space_group_name_H-M   'P 1'
#
loop_
_entity.id
_entity.type
_entity.pdbx_description
1 polymer ?
#
loop_
_entity_poly.entity_id
_entity_poly.type
_entity_poly.pdbx_seq_one_letter_code
_entity_poly.pdbx_strand_id
1 'polypeptide(L)' 'MQALPENVVRSCPGSLMSHESHDMDILDPIRESEKNTIVSVLLRNAGNRSRAAAELGIHRSTLIRKIKRYGIDIQS' A
#
# COMPACT_ATOMS: atom_id res chain seq x y z
N MET A 1 34.81 -6.29 16.93
CA MET A 1 33.37 -6.58 16.70
C MET A 1 32.83 -5.40 15.91
N GLN A 2 32.41 -5.60 14.66
CA GLN A 2 31.98 -4.51 13.78
C GLN A 2 30.62 -3.97 14.27
N ALA A 3 30.56 -2.69 14.62
CA ALA A 3 29.31 -1.99 14.89
C ALA A 3 28.66 -1.59 13.55
N LEU A 4 27.39 -1.96 13.38
CA LEU A 4 26.59 -1.55 12.22
C LEU A 4 26.41 -0.02 12.21
N PRO A 5 26.54 0.66 11.05
CA PRO A 5 26.33 2.10 10.95
C PRO A 5 24.86 2.48 11.16
N GLU A 6 24.63 3.62 11.82
CA GLU A 6 23.32 4.16 12.23
C GLU A 6 22.47 4.72 11.08
N ASN A 7 22.60 4.20 9.86
CA ASN A 7 21.81 4.66 8.71
C ASN A 7 20.62 3.74 8.38
N VAL A 8 20.08 3.03 9.38
CA VAL A 8 18.69 2.54 9.33
C VAL A 8 17.81 3.79 9.27
N VAL A 9 17.37 4.09 8.04
CA VAL A 9 16.60 5.28 7.70
C VAL A 9 15.46 5.45 8.69
N ARG A 10 15.55 6.57 9.39
CA ARG A 10 14.57 7.12 10.32
C ARG A 10 13.18 7.04 9.70
N SER A 11 12.23 6.56 10.50
CA SER A 11 10.80 6.80 10.39
C SER A 11 10.49 8.02 9.50
N CYS A 12 9.97 7.79 8.29
CA CYS A 12 9.51 8.86 7.43
C CYS A 12 8.41 9.64 8.19
N PRO A 13 8.63 10.91 8.55
CA PRO A 13 7.63 11.70 9.26
C PRO A 13 6.39 11.87 8.38
N GLY A 14 5.22 11.60 8.97
CA GLY A 14 3.94 11.44 8.26
C GLY A 14 3.32 12.72 7.70
N SER A 15 4.01 13.45 6.80
CA SER A 15 3.41 14.62 6.14
C SER A 15 3.86 14.89 4.69
N LEU A 16 4.55 13.97 4.02
CA LEU A 16 4.88 14.11 2.59
C LEU A 16 4.21 13.03 1.76
N MET A 17 2.89 13.14 1.55
CA MET A 17 2.27 12.47 0.41
C MET A 17 1.42 13.49 -0.35
N SER A 18 2.13 14.33 -1.08
CA SER A 18 1.59 15.19 -2.12
C SER A 18 0.81 14.33 -3.12
N HIS A 19 -0.38 14.82 -3.46
CA HIS A 19 -1.26 14.27 -4.47
C HIS A 19 -0.52 13.89 -5.76
N GLU A 20 -0.33 12.60 -5.98
CA GLU A 20 0.14 12.08 -7.26
C GLU A 20 -1.06 12.05 -8.21
N SER A 21 -1.07 13.08 -9.06
CA SER A 21 -2.02 13.39 -10.13
C SER A 21 -2.27 12.22 -11.10
N HIS A 22 -3.51 12.14 -11.58
CA HIS A 22 -4.05 11.56 -12.83
C HIS A 22 -3.02 11.02 -13.85
N ASP A 23 -3.26 9.98 -14.65
CA ASP A 23 -4.45 9.18 -14.96
C ASP A 23 -3.99 7.90 -15.68
N MET A 24 -4.90 6.92 -15.74
CA MET A 24 -5.07 5.93 -16.81
C MET A 24 -3.84 5.48 -17.58
N ASP A 25 -3.31 4.33 -17.19
CA ASP A 25 -2.78 3.41 -18.20
C ASP A 25 -3.25 2.01 -17.83
N ILE A 26 -4.14 1.47 -18.67
CA ILE A 26 -4.83 0.19 -18.51
C ILE A 26 -3.84 -0.97 -18.77
N LEU A 27 -2.67 -0.68 -19.35
CA LEU A 27 -1.69 -1.67 -19.82
C LEU A 27 -0.47 -1.87 -18.91
N ASP A 28 -0.52 -1.42 -17.65
CA ASP A 28 0.67 -1.43 -16.80
C ASP A 28 0.72 -2.71 -15.94
N PRO A 29 1.49 -3.76 -16.30
CA PRO A 29 1.48 -5.06 -15.60
C PRO A 29 1.92 -4.94 -14.13
N ILE A 30 2.68 -3.90 -13.80
CA ILE A 30 3.07 -3.57 -12.43
C ILE A 30 1.83 -3.16 -11.61
N ARG A 31 0.89 -2.42 -12.19
CA ARG A 31 -0.34 -2.01 -11.50
C ARG A 31 -1.27 -3.19 -11.26
N GLU A 32 -1.37 -4.12 -12.20
CA GLU A 32 -2.20 -5.31 -12.05
C GLU A 32 -1.63 -6.26 -10.99
N SER A 33 -0.31 -6.46 -10.97
CA SER A 33 0.34 -7.24 -9.89
C SER A 33 0.16 -6.57 -8.52
N GLU A 34 0.26 -5.23 -8.45
CA GLU A 34 -0.03 -4.49 -7.22
C GLU A 34 -1.50 -4.66 -6.77
N LYS A 35 -2.45 -4.51 -7.69
CA LYS A 35 -3.89 -4.72 -7.42
C LYS A 35 -4.16 -6.12 -6.88
N ASN A 36 -3.63 -7.15 -7.55
CA ASN A 36 -3.78 -8.54 -7.13
C ASN A 36 -3.18 -8.80 -5.75
N THR A 37 -2.03 -8.19 -5.46
CA THR A 37 -1.41 -8.27 -4.14
C THR A 37 -2.32 -7.67 -3.08
N ILE A 38 -2.86 -6.46 -3.31
CA ILE A 38 -3.78 -5.79 -2.40
C ILE A 38 -5.04 -6.62 -2.17
N VAL A 39 -5.66 -7.15 -3.22
CA VAL A 39 -6.85 -8.00 -3.11
C VAL A 39 -6.54 -9.26 -2.30
N SER A 40 -5.41 -9.93 -2.57
CA SER A 40 -5.03 -11.16 -1.84
C SER A 40 -4.86 -10.92 -0.34
N VAL A 41 -4.28 -9.80 0.06
CA VAL A 41 -4.07 -9.46 1.47
C VAL A 41 -5.40 -9.07 2.13
N LEU A 42 -6.25 -8.33 1.43
CA LEU A 42 -7.57 -7.98 1.92
C LEU A 42 -8.43 -9.22 2.17
N LEU A 43 -8.42 -10.19 1.25
CA LEU A 43 -9.14 -11.46 1.40
C LEU A 43 -8.62 -12.26 2.61
N ARG A 44 -7.30 -12.41 2.75
CA ARG A 44 -6.67 -13.08 3.90
C ARG A 44 -7.05 -12.46 5.25
N ASN A 45 -7.27 -11.14 5.26
CA ASN A 45 -7.62 -10.38 6.46
C ASN A 45 -9.13 -10.15 6.61
N ALA A 46 -9.98 -10.86 5.86
CA ALA A 46 -11.45 -10.70 5.89
C ALA A 46 -11.88 -9.22 5.73
N GLY A 47 -11.24 -8.50 4.81
CA GLY A 47 -11.53 -7.10 4.53
C GLY A 47 -11.01 -6.11 5.58
N ASN A 48 -10.29 -6.56 6.62
CA ASN A 48 -9.73 -5.67 7.63
C ASN A 48 -8.55 -4.85 7.05
N ARG A 49 -8.87 -3.63 6.61
CA ARG A 49 -7.94 -2.68 5.97
C ARG A 49 -6.76 -2.32 6.88
N SER A 50 -6.93 -2.28 8.20
CA SER A 50 -5.84 -1.95 9.12
C SER A 50 -4.83 -3.08 9.22
N ARG A 51 -5.31 -4.33 9.33
CA ARG A 51 -4.45 -5.52 9.35
C ARG A 51 -3.77 -5.75 8.00
N ALA A 52 -4.52 -5.57 6.91
CA ALA A 52 -3.99 -5.64 5.56
C ALA A 52 -2.88 -4.61 5.29
N ALA A 53 -3.06 -3.37 5.76
CA ALA A 53 -2.03 -2.33 5.63
C ALA A 53 -0.76 -2.68 6.42
N ALA A 54 -0.92 -3.21 7.64
CA ALA A 54 0.20 -3.67 8.46
C ALA A 54 0.96 -4.84 7.81
N GLU A 55 0.24 -5.81 7.23
CA GLU A 55 0.86 -6.94 6.51
C GLU A 55 1.61 -6.48 5.24
N LEU A 56 1.09 -5.47 4.54
CA LEU A 56 1.76 -4.86 3.39
C LEU A 56 2.91 -3.91 3.77
N GLY A 57 3.08 -3.58 5.05
CA GLY A 57 4.08 -2.61 5.50
C GLY A 57 3.80 -1.17 5.03
N ILE A 58 2.54 -0.85 4.69
CA ILE A 58 2.14 0.48 4.23
C ILE A 58 1.19 1.13 5.22
N HIS A 59 1.07 2.46 5.17
CA HIS A 59 0.10 3.16 5.98
C HIS A 59 -1.34 2.87 5.51
N ARG A 60 -2.29 2.82 6.45
CA ARG A 60 -3.71 2.58 6.16
C ARG A 60 -4.28 3.57 5.13
N SER A 61 -3.89 4.84 5.20
CA SER A 61 -4.35 5.87 4.24
C SER A 61 -3.90 5.56 2.81
N THR A 62 -2.68 5.05 2.63
CA THR A 62 -2.13 4.63 1.34
C THR A 62 -2.91 3.46 0.77
N LEU A 63 -3.21 2.45 1.59
CA LEU A 63 -4.04 1.33 1.18
C LEU A 63 -5.43 1.78 0.72
N ILE A 64 -6.09 2.66 1.47
CA ILE A 64 -7.41 3.21 1.09
C ILE A 64 -7.34 3.95 -0.24
N ARG A 65 -6.30 4.75 -0.47
CA ARG A 65 -6.09 5.45 -1.75
C ARG A 65 -5.93 4.47 -2.90
N LYS A 66 -5.15 3.40 -2.72
CA LYS A 66 -4.94 2.35 -3.73
C LYS A 66 -6.22 1.55 -4.01
N ILE A 67 -6.99 1.20 -2.97
CA ILE A 67 -8.31 0.57 -3.10
C ILE A 67 -9.23 1.41 -3.97
N LYS A 68 -9.33 2.72 -3.68
CA LYS A 68 -10.13 3.66 -4.49
C LYS A 68 -9.62 3.77 -5.92
N ARG A 69 -8.29 3.82 -6.12
CA ARG A 69 -7.65 3.92 -7.44
C ARG A 69 -7.95 2.70 -8.31
N TYR A 70 -7.91 1.50 -7.73
CA TYR A 70 -8.16 0.25 -8.45
C TYR A 70 -9.64 -0.16 -8.52
N GLY A 71 -10.54 0.62 -7.91
CA GLY A 71 -11.96 0.29 -7.84
C GLY A 71 -12.24 -1.03 -7.13
N ILE A 72 -11.42 -1.38 -6.12
CA ILE A 72 -11.60 -2.62 -5.36
C ILE A 72 -12.78 -2.44 -4.41
N ASP A 73 -13.89 -3.12 -4.67
CA ASP A 73 -14.99 -3.24 -3.71
C ASP A 73 -14.73 -4.41 -2.78
N ILE A 74 -14.80 -4.17 -1.47
CA ILE A 74 -14.60 -5.18 -0.44
C ILE A 74 -15.94 -5.35 0.24
N GLN A 75 -16.70 -6.35 -0.22
CA GLN A 75 -17.93 -6.72 0.45
C GLN A 75 -17.56 -7.34 1.81
N SER A 76 -18.14 -6.76 2.85
CA SER A 76 -17.92 -7.15 4.25
C SER A 76 -18.81 -8.32 4.63
#